data_AF-A0A385TV61-F1
#
_entry.id   AF-A0A385TV61-F1
#
_cell.length_a   1.000
_cell.length_b   1.000
_cell.length_c   1.000
_cell.angle_alpha   90.00
_cell.angle_beta   90.00
_cell.angle_gamma   90.00
#
_symmetry.space_group_name_H-M   'P 1'
#
loop_
_entity.id
_entity.type
_entity.pdbx_description
1 polymer ?
#
loop_
_entity_poly.entity_id
_entity_poly.type
_entity_poly.pdbx_seq_one_letter_code
_entity_poly.pdbx_strand_id
1 'polypeptide(L)'
;MENYANILAERKVCILYEAGRGLSTGQSTGWIGGNAPAYFDDKADAIQEGDLGYYFYLSLIHPFKPASMISIFIPNDYEKYLEHNQYPDCSIKVMEHPMTDESSSDRFAHPGLIKHLISHRETCSDLHSMGQSFLIKFGGSPRLVQDEDYYSAKLREEGFSFLFQVDEDGYPETLLREDSSYPFAFGALYIYAKITTNDVQDPVAGFWQFS
;
A
#
# COMPACT_ATOMS: atom_id res chain seq x y z
N MET A 1 8.60 18.29 -10.82
CA MET A 1 10.00 17.82 -10.83
C MET A 1 10.67 17.98 -9.47
N GLU A 2 10.67 19.17 -8.85
CA GLU A 2 11.32 19.40 -7.54
C GLU A 2 10.77 18.50 -6.42
N ASN A 3 9.44 18.36 -6.30
CA ASN A 3 8.83 17.44 -5.32
C ASN A 3 9.16 15.96 -5.59
N TYR A 4 9.26 15.54 -6.85
CA TYR A 4 9.59 14.15 -7.19
C TYR A 4 11.01 13.79 -6.74
N ALA A 5 11.98 14.64 -7.09
CA ALA A 5 13.38 14.42 -6.71
C ALA A 5 13.53 14.40 -5.19
N ASN A 6 12.95 15.36 -4.48
CA ASN A 6 13.01 15.42 -3.01
C ASN A 6 12.38 14.21 -2.32
N ILE A 7 11.33 13.62 -2.90
CA ILE A 7 10.56 12.52 -2.30
C ILE A 7 11.17 11.15 -2.62
N LEU A 8 11.52 10.88 -3.88
CA LEU A 8 11.90 9.55 -4.35
C LEU A 8 13.39 9.37 -4.64
N ALA A 9 14.09 10.42 -5.07
CA ALA A 9 15.51 10.34 -5.41
C ALA A 9 16.42 10.73 -4.22
N GLU A 10 16.19 11.91 -3.66
CA GLU A 10 16.95 12.44 -2.52
C GLU A 10 16.40 12.00 -1.17
N ARG A 11 15.14 11.54 -1.13
CA ARG A 11 14.45 11.00 0.06
C ARG A 11 14.46 11.96 1.27
N LYS A 12 14.46 13.27 1.03
CA LYS A 12 14.45 14.30 2.09
C LYS A 12 13.06 14.57 2.65
N VAL A 13 12.04 14.29 1.85
CA VAL A 13 10.63 14.61 2.11
C VAL A 13 9.78 13.37 1.87
N CYS A 14 8.68 13.24 2.59
CA CYS A 14 7.66 12.23 2.33
C CYS A 14 6.26 12.84 2.36
N ILE A 15 5.30 12.12 1.80
CA ILE A 15 3.87 12.46 1.87
C ILE A 15 3.21 11.50 2.84
N LEU A 16 2.48 12.04 3.82
CA LEU A 16 1.73 11.27 4.78
C LEU A 16 0.24 11.29 4.44
N TYR A 17 -0.39 10.13 4.57
CA TYR A 17 -1.83 9.96 4.37
C TYR A 17 -2.48 9.36 5.62
N GLU A 18 -3.76 9.67 5.78
CA GLU A 18 -4.64 9.14 6.82
C GLU A 18 -5.93 8.59 6.21
N ALA A 19 -6.69 7.83 6.99
CA ALA A 19 -8.00 7.33 6.59
C ALA A 19 -9.13 7.80 7.50
N GLY A 20 -10.30 8.07 6.91
CA GLY A 20 -11.48 8.51 7.65
C GLY A 20 -12.80 8.23 6.92
N ARG A 21 -13.90 8.06 7.69
CA ARG A 21 -15.27 7.87 7.13
C ARG A 21 -15.95 9.19 6.75
N GLY A 22 -15.55 10.30 7.38
CA GLY A 22 -16.16 11.63 7.20
C GLY A 22 -15.55 12.46 6.07
N LEU A 23 -14.58 11.92 5.34
CA LEU A 23 -13.93 12.61 4.23
C LEU A 23 -14.88 12.67 3.02
N SER A 24 -14.84 13.78 2.28
CA SER A 24 -15.58 13.89 1.03
C SER A 24 -14.80 13.25 -0.12
N THR A 25 -15.51 12.66 -1.09
CA THR A 25 -14.88 12.00 -2.26
C THR A 25 -14.00 12.95 -3.07
N GLY A 26 -14.31 14.26 -3.11
CA GLY A 26 -13.51 15.27 -3.80
C GLY A 26 -12.15 15.60 -3.15
N GLN A 27 -11.90 15.12 -1.94
CA GLN A 27 -10.63 15.28 -1.22
C GLN A 27 -9.86 13.96 -1.06
N SER A 28 -10.44 12.87 -1.57
CA SER A 28 -9.89 11.53 -1.42
C SER A 28 -8.82 11.24 -2.47
N THR A 29 -7.73 10.62 -2.04
CA THR A 29 -6.65 10.14 -2.90
C THR A 29 -6.67 8.61 -3.02
N GLY A 30 -7.77 7.94 -2.65
CA GLY A 30 -7.86 6.48 -2.61
C GLY A 30 -8.75 5.98 -1.47
N TRP A 31 -8.81 4.67 -1.26
CA TRP A 31 -9.58 4.09 -0.15
C TRP A 31 -8.98 2.76 0.31
N ILE A 32 -9.26 2.42 1.57
CA ILE A 32 -8.91 1.14 2.22
C ILE A 32 -10.20 0.41 2.63
N GLY A 33 -10.24 -0.91 2.45
CA GLY A 33 -11.46 -1.73 2.60
C GLY A 33 -12.53 -1.41 1.55
N GLY A 34 -13.74 -1.94 1.72
CA GLY A 34 -14.80 -1.79 0.69
C GLY A 34 -14.51 -2.63 -0.55
N ASN A 35 -14.98 -2.17 -1.72
CA ASN A 35 -14.82 -2.89 -2.97
C ASN A 35 -13.54 -2.47 -3.70
N ALA A 36 -13.01 -3.35 -4.54
CA ALA A 36 -11.89 -3.03 -5.43
C ALA A 36 -12.28 -1.96 -6.47
N PRO A 37 -11.30 -1.28 -7.11
CA PRO A 37 -11.59 -0.44 -8.26
C PRO A 37 -12.28 -1.21 -9.39
N ALA A 38 -13.23 -0.56 -10.09
CA ALA A 38 -13.98 -1.14 -11.21
C ALA A 38 -13.08 -1.68 -12.34
N TYR A 39 -11.83 -1.20 -12.42
CA TYR A 39 -10.80 -1.76 -13.31
C TYR A 39 -10.65 -3.29 -13.20
N PHE A 40 -10.93 -3.88 -12.03
CA PHE A 40 -10.72 -5.30 -11.77
C PHE A 40 -11.96 -6.19 -12.00
N ASP A 41 -13.11 -5.63 -12.37
CA ASP A 41 -14.37 -6.37 -12.53
C ASP A 41 -14.27 -7.54 -13.52
N ASP A 42 -13.49 -7.34 -14.59
CA ASP A 42 -13.24 -8.31 -15.67
C ASP A 42 -11.82 -8.90 -15.62
N LYS A 43 -11.05 -8.67 -14.55
CA LYS A 43 -9.62 -9.08 -14.44
C LYS A 43 -9.34 -9.97 -13.25
N ALA A 44 -10.33 -10.75 -12.83
CA ALA A 44 -10.14 -11.61 -11.67
C ALA A 44 -9.03 -12.63 -11.83
N ASP A 45 -8.84 -13.16 -13.04
CA ASP A 45 -7.77 -14.11 -13.36
C ASP A 45 -6.37 -13.48 -13.23
N ALA A 46 -6.26 -12.15 -13.26
CA ALA A 46 -4.99 -11.45 -13.05
C ALA A 46 -4.64 -11.28 -11.56
N ILE A 47 -5.63 -11.46 -10.67
CA ILE A 47 -5.45 -11.37 -9.22
C ILE A 47 -5.32 -12.78 -8.62
N GLN A 48 -6.10 -13.74 -9.11
CA GLN A 48 -6.10 -15.11 -8.62
C GLN A 48 -4.79 -15.83 -8.94
N GLU A 49 -4.30 -16.62 -7.98
CA GLU A 49 -3.12 -17.46 -8.16
C GLU A 49 -3.43 -18.89 -7.71
N GLY A 50 -3.68 -19.78 -8.68
CA GLY A 50 -4.17 -21.12 -8.39
C GLY A 50 -5.49 -21.08 -7.61
N ASP A 51 -5.54 -21.79 -6.49
CA ASP A 51 -6.71 -21.79 -5.57
C ASP A 51 -6.66 -20.68 -4.52
N LEU A 52 -5.63 -19.81 -4.54
CA LEU A 52 -5.48 -18.74 -3.56
C LEU A 52 -6.42 -17.58 -3.89
N GLY A 53 -7.35 -17.32 -2.97
CA GLY A 53 -8.23 -16.16 -3.05
C GLY A 53 -7.52 -14.92 -2.53
N TYR A 54 -8.00 -13.77 -2.99
CA TYR A 54 -7.45 -12.46 -2.63
C TYR A 54 -8.55 -11.52 -2.21
N TYR A 55 -8.24 -10.68 -1.23
CA TYR A 55 -9.06 -9.56 -0.83
C TYR A 55 -8.38 -8.25 -1.21
N PHE A 56 -9.19 -7.32 -1.69
CA PHE A 56 -8.80 -5.94 -1.86
C PHE A 56 -8.47 -5.33 -0.50
N TYR A 57 -7.26 -4.79 -0.39
CA TYR A 57 -6.80 -4.13 0.81
C TYR A 57 -7.00 -2.62 0.68
N LEU A 58 -6.30 -1.98 -0.26
CA LEU A 58 -6.44 -0.55 -0.51
C LEU A 58 -6.08 -0.16 -1.94
N SER A 59 -6.46 1.05 -2.33
CA SER A 59 -6.01 1.72 -3.54
C SER A 59 -5.57 3.15 -3.23
N LEU A 60 -4.53 3.62 -3.93
CA LEU A 60 -3.97 4.97 -3.77
C LEU A 60 -3.70 5.56 -5.16
N ILE A 61 -4.23 6.76 -5.42
CA ILE A 61 -3.89 7.56 -6.62
C ILE A 61 -2.40 7.89 -6.56
N HIS A 62 -1.70 7.56 -7.65
CA HIS A 62 -0.26 7.75 -7.71
C HIS A 62 0.09 9.25 -7.67
N PRO A 63 0.87 9.74 -6.67
CA PRO A 63 1.08 11.19 -6.46
C PRO A 63 1.74 11.90 -7.64
N PHE A 64 2.51 11.16 -8.44
CA PHE A 64 3.19 11.68 -9.63
C PHE A 64 2.57 11.24 -10.97
N LYS A 65 1.50 10.44 -10.93
CA LYS A 65 0.79 9.94 -12.11
C LYS A 65 -0.72 9.95 -11.82
N PRO A 66 -1.36 11.14 -11.77
CA PRO A 66 -2.74 11.26 -11.25
C PRO A 66 -3.80 10.53 -12.09
N ALA A 67 -3.48 10.10 -13.31
CA ALA A 67 -4.33 9.23 -14.12
C ALA A 67 -4.21 7.73 -13.75
N SER A 68 -3.37 7.38 -12.78
CA SER A 68 -3.01 6.03 -12.35
C SER A 68 -3.26 5.85 -10.86
N MET A 69 -3.56 4.62 -10.46
CA MET A 69 -3.70 4.18 -9.09
C MET A 69 -2.86 2.93 -8.86
N ILE A 70 -2.39 2.76 -7.63
CA ILE A 70 -1.78 1.53 -7.15
C ILE A 70 -2.80 0.85 -6.25
N SER A 71 -3.19 -0.38 -6.57
CA SER A 71 -4.04 -1.21 -5.74
C SER A 71 -3.28 -2.39 -5.13
N ILE A 72 -3.60 -2.72 -3.89
CA ILE A 72 -3.00 -3.81 -3.12
C ILE A 72 -4.07 -4.85 -2.82
N PHE A 73 -3.72 -6.12 -3.04
CA PHE A 73 -4.54 -7.26 -2.67
C PHE A 73 -3.74 -8.19 -1.75
N ILE A 74 -4.37 -8.61 -0.65
CA ILE A 74 -3.80 -9.55 0.31
C ILE A 74 -4.45 -10.93 0.14
N PRO A 75 -3.70 -12.03 0.25
CA PRO A 75 -4.29 -13.36 0.22
C PRO A 75 -5.32 -13.57 1.33
N ASN A 76 -6.33 -14.38 1.07
CA ASN A 76 -7.36 -14.72 2.06
C ASN A 76 -6.92 -15.77 3.10
N ASP A 77 -5.71 -16.32 2.93
CA ASP A 77 -5.13 -17.37 3.75
C ASP A 77 -3.90 -16.81 4.50
N TYR A 78 -4.10 -16.49 5.79
CA TYR A 78 -3.09 -15.84 6.63
C TYR A 78 -1.80 -16.63 6.74
N GLU A 79 -1.90 -17.95 6.92
CA GLU A 79 -0.74 -18.82 7.09
C GLU A 79 0.14 -18.80 5.84
N LYS A 80 -0.48 -18.84 4.65
CA LYS A 80 0.26 -18.78 3.39
C LYS A 80 0.99 -17.47 3.20
N TYR A 81 0.36 -16.32 3.44
CA TYR A 81 1.07 -15.05 3.22
C TYR A 81 2.03 -14.67 4.33
N LEU A 82 1.97 -15.35 5.48
CA LEU A 82 3.00 -15.33 6.50
C LEU A 82 4.25 -16.11 6.07
N GLU A 83 4.09 -17.30 5.47
CA GLU A 83 5.20 -18.07 4.91
C GLU A 83 5.85 -17.36 3.71
N HIS A 84 5.02 -16.65 2.94
CA HIS A 84 5.38 -15.95 1.71
C HIS A 84 5.31 -14.42 1.89
N ASN A 85 6.05 -13.91 2.89
CA ASN A 85 5.98 -12.51 3.34
C ASN A 85 7.06 -11.59 2.74
N GLN A 86 7.98 -12.10 1.92
CA GLN A 86 9.14 -11.36 1.41
C GLN A 86 9.42 -11.64 -0.07
N TYR A 87 9.80 -10.60 -0.81
CA TYR A 87 10.27 -10.67 -2.19
C TYR A 87 11.49 -11.61 -2.36
N PRO A 88 11.55 -12.41 -3.45
CA PRO A 88 10.67 -12.40 -4.63
C PRO A 88 9.37 -13.19 -4.44
N ASP A 89 9.22 -13.88 -3.32
CA ASP A 89 8.13 -14.80 -3.04
C ASP A 89 7.03 -14.13 -2.20
N CYS A 90 6.89 -12.80 -2.27
CA CYS A 90 5.86 -12.11 -1.52
C CYS A 90 4.50 -12.36 -2.19
N SER A 91 3.59 -12.97 -1.46
CA SER A 91 2.27 -13.36 -1.99
C SER A 91 1.28 -12.19 -2.12
N ILE A 92 1.58 -11.02 -1.53
CA ILE A 92 0.80 -9.79 -1.66
C ILE A 92 0.91 -9.25 -3.09
N LYS A 93 -0.23 -8.95 -3.72
CA LYS A 93 -0.27 -8.40 -5.07
C LYS A 93 -0.33 -6.89 -5.05
N VAL A 94 0.49 -6.27 -5.88
CA VAL A 94 0.53 -4.81 -6.09
C VAL A 94 0.37 -4.56 -7.58
N MET A 95 -0.60 -3.73 -7.94
CA MET A 95 -0.99 -3.52 -9.33
C MET A 95 -1.12 -2.02 -9.60
N GLU A 96 -0.33 -1.49 -10.53
CA GLU A 96 -0.57 -0.17 -11.09
C GLU A 96 -1.61 -0.27 -12.23
N HIS A 97 -2.62 0.60 -12.22
CA HIS A 97 -3.68 0.59 -13.22
C HIS A 97 -4.28 1.99 -13.45
N PRO A 98 -5.02 2.23 -14.56
CA PRO A 98 -5.73 3.49 -14.75
C PRO A 98 -6.70 3.79 -13.61
N MET A 99 -6.84 5.07 -13.26
CA MET A 99 -7.78 5.51 -12.24
C MET A 99 -9.22 5.17 -12.64
N THR A 100 -9.95 4.51 -11.74
CA THR A 100 -11.37 4.19 -11.87
C THR A 100 -12.06 4.37 -10.54
N ASP A 101 -13.38 4.56 -10.57
CA ASP A 101 -14.20 4.53 -9.37
C ASP A 101 -14.19 3.15 -8.69
N GLU A 102 -14.69 3.10 -7.46
CA GLU A 102 -14.95 1.85 -6.75
C GLU A 102 -15.99 1.00 -7.50
N SER A 103 -15.75 -0.31 -7.56
CA SER A 103 -16.68 -1.26 -8.16
C SER A 103 -17.98 -1.39 -7.38
N SER A 104 -19.05 -1.71 -8.10
CA SER A 104 -20.31 -2.18 -7.50
C SER A 104 -20.24 -3.64 -7.01
N SER A 105 -19.23 -4.40 -7.43
CA SER A 105 -19.01 -5.80 -7.05
C SER A 105 -18.23 -5.91 -5.75
N ASP A 106 -18.73 -6.76 -4.85
CA ASP A 106 -18.08 -7.13 -3.58
C ASP A 106 -17.13 -8.33 -3.70
N ARG A 107 -16.83 -8.78 -4.93
CA ARG A 107 -16.05 -10.00 -5.19
C ARG A 107 -14.72 -10.06 -4.44
N PHE A 108 -14.04 -8.93 -4.32
CA PHE A 108 -12.76 -8.82 -3.62
C PHE A 108 -12.88 -8.14 -2.26
N ALA A 109 -14.09 -7.79 -1.80
CA ALA A 109 -14.25 -7.02 -0.57
C ALA A 109 -13.69 -7.80 0.63
N HIS A 110 -12.78 -7.16 1.38
CA HIS A 110 -12.23 -7.78 2.57
C HIS A 110 -13.29 -7.86 3.68
N PRO A 111 -13.59 -9.06 4.23
CA PRO A 111 -14.70 -9.22 5.16
C PRO A 111 -14.49 -8.49 6.49
N GLY A 112 -13.24 -8.24 6.89
CA GLY A 112 -12.87 -7.56 8.12
C GLY A 112 -12.61 -6.05 8.02
N LEU A 113 -12.55 -5.47 6.80
CA LEU A 113 -12.22 -4.05 6.63
C LEU A 113 -13.46 -3.24 6.26
N ILE A 114 -13.75 -2.22 7.07
CA ILE A 114 -14.78 -1.23 6.81
C ILE A 114 -14.20 -0.16 5.91
N LYS A 115 -14.88 0.18 4.80
CA LYS A 115 -14.41 1.21 3.87
C LYS A 115 -14.10 2.54 4.58
N HIS A 116 -12.89 3.06 4.34
CA HIS A 116 -12.49 4.42 4.66
C HIS A 116 -11.85 5.07 3.44
N LEU A 117 -12.09 6.37 3.27
CA LEU A 117 -11.37 7.14 2.26
C LEU A 117 -9.99 7.51 2.79
N ILE A 118 -9.00 7.50 1.91
CA ILE A 118 -7.64 7.95 2.17
C ILE A 118 -7.54 9.39 1.68
N SER A 119 -6.91 10.27 2.47
CA SER A 119 -6.62 11.65 2.09
C SER A 119 -5.20 12.04 2.43
N HIS A 120 -4.68 13.04 1.71
CA HIS A 120 -3.44 13.72 2.07
C HIS A 120 -3.58 14.34 3.46
N ARG A 121 -2.63 14.05 4.34
CA ARG A 121 -2.53 14.67 5.66
C ARG A 121 -1.53 15.81 5.64
N GLU A 122 -0.29 15.51 5.26
CA GLU A 122 0.79 16.50 5.16
C GLU A 122 1.94 16.05 4.26
N THR A 123 2.78 17.01 3.88
CA THR A 123 4.07 16.75 3.25
C THR A 123 5.15 17.32 4.15
N CYS A 124 6.01 16.46 4.70
CA CYS A 124 6.98 16.84 5.73
C CYS A 124 8.35 16.21 5.48
N SER A 125 9.36 16.60 6.28
CA SER A 125 10.69 15.99 6.15
C SER A 125 10.66 14.52 6.58
N ASP A 126 11.51 13.71 5.95
CA ASP A 126 11.61 12.28 6.25
C ASP A 126 11.88 12.05 7.75
N LEU A 127 12.79 12.83 8.33
CA LEU A 127 13.09 12.77 9.76
C LEU A 127 11.88 13.07 10.66
N HIS A 128 11.07 14.07 10.29
CA HIS A 128 9.88 14.44 11.07
C HIS A 128 8.82 13.34 11.05
N SER A 129 8.66 12.64 9.92
CA SER A 129 7.68 11.57 9.78
C SER A 129 7.92 10.37 10.70
N MET A 130 9.17 10.12 11.09
CA MET A 130 9.53 8.93 11.88
C MET A 130 8.88 8.92 13.26
N GLY A 131 8.58 10.09 13.83
CA GLY A 131 7.94 10.24 15.14
C GLY A 131 6.42 10.36 15.11
N GLN A 132 5.78 10.11 13.97
CA GLN A 132 4.33 10.30 13.79
C GLN A 132 3.64 9.01 13.39
N SER A 133 2.40 8.82 13.83
CA SER A 133 1.52 7.80 13.23
C SER A 133 1.01 8.28 11.86
N PHE A 134 0.92 7.37 10.90
CA PHE A 134 0.43 7.60 9.55
C PHE A 134 -0.13 6.29 8.99
N LEU A 135 -1.15 6.35 8.12
CA LEU A 135 -1.60 5.15 7.42
C LEU A 135 -0.63 4.81 6.30
N ILE A 136 -0.27 5.81 5.47
CA ILE A 136 0.67 5.64 4.36
C ILE A 136 1.74 6.70 4.47
N LYS A 137 2.99 6.26 4.31
CA LYS A 137 4.14 7.15 4.08
C LYS A 137 4.68 6.88 2.69
N PHE A 138 4.56 7.87 1.80
CA PHE A 138 5.03 7.80 0.42
C PHE A 138 6.36 8.55 0.25
N GLY A 139 7.38 7.85 -0.22
CA GLY A 139 8.76 8.31 -0.32
C GLY A 139 9.46 8.47 1.03
N GLY A 140 10.59 9.17 1.03
CA GLY A 140 11.50 9.18 2.18
C GLY A 140 12.15 7.81 2.39
N SER A 141 12.42 7.46 3.65
CA SER A 141 12.98 6.16 4.07
C SER A 141 11.91 5.31 4.75
N PRO A 142 11.92 3.97 4.60
CA PRO A 142 10.97 3.12 5.31
C PRO A 142 11.17 3.21 6.82
N ARG A 143 10.08 3.24 7.59
CA ARG A 143 10.06 3.00 9.04
C ARG A 143 9.89 1.49 9.24
N LEU A 144 11.02 0.80 9.37
CA LEU A 144 11.07 -0.65 9.54
C LEU A 144 10.66 -1.05 10.96
N VAL A 145 9.84 -2.10 11.08
CA VAL A 145 9.56 -2.76 12.36
C VAL A 145 10.78 -3.55 12.81
N GLN A 146 11.43 -4.25 11.86
CA GLN A 146 12.67 -5.00 12.06
C GLN A 146 13.72 -4.50 11.06
N ASP A 147 14.81 -3.93 11.56
CA ASP A 147 15.90 -3.38 10.73
C ASP A 147 16.92 -4.47 10.36
N GLU A 148 16.50 -5.37 9.47
CA GLU A 148 17.32 -6.48 9.01
C GLU A 148 17.55 -6.40 7.49
N ASP A 149 18.82 -6.42 7.07
CA ASP A 149 19.20 -6.15 5.68
C ASP A 149 18.64 -7.17 4.68
N TYR A 150 18.43 -8.41 5.12
CA TYR A 150 17.97 -9.51 4.26
C TYR A 150 16.61 -9.21 3.63
N TYR A 151 15.73 -8.44 4.28
CA TYR A 151 14.43 -8.05 3.74
C TYR A 151 14.54 -7.28 2.42
N SER A 152 15.53 -6.39 2.33
CA SER A 152 15.70 -5.47 1.20
C SER A 152 16.85 -5.84 0.26
N ALA A 153 17.73 -6.76 0.65
CA ALA A 153 18.92 -7.11 -0.11
C ALA A 153 18.62 -7.51 -1.55
N LYS A 154 17.65 -8.41 -1.76
CA LYS A 154 17.28 -8.92 -3.09
C LYS A 154 16.62 -7.84 -3.95
N LEU A 155 15.76 -7.02 -3.36
CA LEU A 155 15.14 -5.87 -4.02
C LEU A 155 16.18 -4.90 -4.54
N ARG A 156 17.19 -4.55 -3.73
CA ARG A 156 18.29 -3.65 -4.14
C ARG A 156 19.14 -4.27 -5.25
N GLU A 157 19.46 -5.56 -5.17
CA GLU A 157 20.22 -6.29 -6.20
C GLU A 157 19.54 -6.17 -7.57
N GLU A 158 18.20 -6.23 -7.60
CA GLU A 158 17.40 -6.15 -8.82
C GLU A 158 16.96 -4.72 -9.18
N GLY A 159 17.50 -3.71 -8.50
CA GLY A 159 17.30 -2.29 -8.82
C GLY A 159 15.99 -1.69 -8.30
N PHE A 160 15.28 -2.38 -7.42
CA PHE A 160 14.11 -1.85 -6.75
C PHE A 160 14.50 -0.89 -5.62
N SER A 161 13.64 0.10 -5.42
CA SER A 161 13.78 1.17 -4.44
C SER A 161 12.47 1.37 -3.69
N PHE A 162 12.55 1.71 -2.40
CA PHE A 162 11.37 1.94 -1.57
C PHE A 162 10.50 3.04 -2.18
N LEU A 163 9.20 2.75 -2.33
CA LEU A 163 8.20 3.65 -2.88
C LEU A 163 7.29 4.21 -1.78
N PHE A 164 6.59 3.35 -1.05
CA PHE A 164 5.76 3.73 0.09
C PHE A 164 5.55 2.56 1.04
N GLN A 165 5.09 2.83 2.26
CA GLN A 165 4.63 1.81 3.19
C GLN A 165 3.20 2.08 3.64
N VAL A 166 2.51 1.02 4.05
CA VAL A 166 1.24 1.07 4.76
C VAL A 166 1.51 0.57 6.17
N ASP A 167 1.15 1.36 7.19
CA ASP A 167 1.45 1.09 8.59
C ASP A 167 0.15 0.98 9.39
N GLU A 168 -0.01 -0.15 10.09
CA GLU A 168 -1.24 -0.44 10.82
C GLU A 168 -1.41 0.41 12.08
N ASP A 169 -0.32 1.01 12.59
CA ASP A 169 -0.35 2.04 13.63
C ASP A 169 -1.14 3.30 13.21
N GLY A 170 -1.33 3.49 11.89
CA GLY A 170 -2.13 4.57 11.32
C GLY A 170 -3.60 4.25 11.07
N TYR A 171 -4.07 3.06 11.44
CA TYR A 171 -5.47 2.69 11.23
C TYR A 171 -6.40 3.54 12.11
N PRO A 172 -7.50 4.10 11.56
CA PRO A 172 -8.54 4.66 12.40
C PRO A 172 -9.23 3.52 13.17
N GLU A 173 -9.65 3.77 14.41
CA GLU A 173 -10.28 2.78 15.31
C GLU A 173 -11.50 2.09 14.67
N THR A 174 -12.15 2.76 13.71
CA THR A 174 -13.33 2.26 13.01
C THR A 174 -13.05 1.44 11.76
N LEU A 175 -11.77 1.22 11.39
CA LEU A 175 -11.39 0.50 10.17
C LEU A 175 -11.66 -0.99 10.26
N LEU A 176 -11.31 -1.62 11.39
CA LEU A 176 -11.54 -3.04 11.60
C LEU A 176 -12.96 -3.28 12.15
N ARG A 177 -13.59 -4.37 11.73
CA ARG A 177 -14.77 -4.89 12.44
C ARG A 177 -14.35 -5.47 13.79
N GLU A 178 -15.26 -5.47 14.77
CA GLU A 178 -14.98 -5.84 16.18
C GLU A 178 -14.27 -7.19 16.36
N ASP A 179 -14.58 -8.18 15.51
CA ASP A 179 -13.99 -9.53 15.56
C ASP A 179 -12.89 -9.78 14.51
N SER A 180 -12.36 -8.74 13.87
CA SER A 180 -11.35 -8.86 12.81
C SER A 180 -9.95 -8.55 13.32
N SER A 181 -8.99 -9.36 12.90
CA SER A 181 -7.57 -9.13 13.15
C SER A 181 -6.98 -8.15 12.16
N TYR A 182 -5.89 -7.50 12.57
CA TYR A 182 -5.03 -6.71 11.69
C TYR A 182 -4.41 -7.60 10.60
N PRO A 183 -4.52 -7.24 9.31
CA PRO A 183 -3.88 -7.96 8.21
C PRO A 183 -2.40 -8.25 8.42
N PHE A 184 -1.64 -7.36 9.05
CA PHE A 184 -0.20 -7.53 9.27
C PHE A 184 0.14 -7.67 10.75
N ALA A 185 -0.79 -8.14 11.58
CA ALA A 185 -0.60 -8.37 13.01
C ALA A 185 -0.04 -7.15 13.76
N PHE A 186 -0.60 -5.97 13.48
CA PHE A 186 -0.11 -4.67 13.99
C PHE A 186 1.29 -4.35 13.44
N GLY A 187 1.43 -4.52 12.14
CA GLY A 187 2.68 -4.44 11.41
C GLY A 187 2.68 -3.38 10.32
N ALA A 188 3.55 -3.57 9.32
CA ALA A 188 3.64 -2.68 8.17
C ALA A 188 3.99 -3.44 6.89
N LEU A 189 3.43 -2.98 5.77
CA LEU A 189 3.69 -3.46 4.42
C LEU A 189 4.54 -2.45 3.67
N TYR A 190 5.60 -2.91 3.01
CA TYR A 190 6.57 -2.07 2.30
C TYR A 190 6.50 -2.33 0.79
N ILE A 191 6.16 -1.29 0.03
CA ILE A 191 6.06 -1.32 -1.43
C ILE A 191 7.31 -0.74 -2.06
N TYR A 192 7.85 -1.46 -3.03
CA TYR A 192 9.05 -1.10 -3.77
C TYR A 192 8.71 -0.94 -5.25
N ALA A 193 9.53 -0.19 -5.97
CA ALA A 193 9.38 0.00 -7.41
C ALA A 193 10.74 0.30 -8.05
N LYS A 194 10.85 0.17 -9.37
CA LYS A 194 11.98 0.71 -10.12
C LYS A 194 11.77 2.20 -10.29
N ILE A 195 12.63 3.00 -9.66
CA ILE A 195 12.51 4.45 -9.67
C ILE A 195 13.59 5.03 -10.57
N THR A 196 13.16 5.74 -11.61
CA THR A 196 14.04 6.51 -12.50
C THR A 196 13.85 8.01 -12.22
N THR A 197 14.64 8.85 -12.90
CA THR A 197 14.59 10.32 -12.72
C THR A 197 13.20 10.91 -12.94
N ASN A 198 12.36 10.31 -13.78
CA ASN A 198 11.07 10.87 -14.19
C ASN A 198 9.90 9.89 -14.09
N ASP A 199 10.14 8.65 -13.68
CA ASP A 199 9.13 7.61 -13.72
C ASP A 199 9.33 6.55 -12.63
N VAL A 200 8.21 5.97 -12.20
CA VAL A 200 8.12 4.86 -11.26
C VAL A 200 7.54 3.68 -12.01
N GLN A 201 8.18 2.53 -11.98
CA GLN A 201 7.76 1.36 -12.75
C GLN A 201 7.74 0.12 -11.87
N ASP A 202 6.88 -0.83 -12.23
CA ASP A 202 6.80 -2.16 -11.60
C ASP A 202 6.68 -2.08 -10.07
N PRO A 203 5.63 -1.44 -9.49
CA PRO A 203 5.44 -1.50 -8.05
C PRO A 203 5.16 -2.94 -7.61
N VAL A 204 5.90 -3.40 -6.61
CA VAL A 204 5.84 -4.76 -6.03
C VAL A 204 5.75 -4.70 -4.52
N ALA A 205 5.14 -5.71 -3.91
CA ALA A 205 5.26 -5.93 -2.48
C ALA A 205 6.69 -6.39 -2.20
N GLY A 206 7.43 -5.58 -1.45
CA GLY A 206 8.79 -5.92 -1.03
C GLY A 206 8.74 -6.94 0.09
N PHE A 207 8.06 -6.59 1.17
CA PHE A 207 7.82 -7.47 2.31
C PHE A 207 6.80 -6.83 3.25
N TRP A 208 6.32 -7.61 4.22
CA TRP A 208 5.61 -7.08 5.39
C TRP A 208 6.24 -7.61 6.67
N GLN A 209 6.18 -6.80 7.72
CA GLN A 209 6.75 -7.10 9.04
C GLN A 209 5.70 -6.91 10.12
N PHE A 210 5.84 -7.63 11.21
CA PHE A 210 5.04 -7.50 12.42
C PHE A 210 5.97 -7.48 13.64
N SER A 211 5.46 -6.98 14.77
CA SER A 211 6.21 -6.87 16.03
C SER A 211 6.00 -8.06 16.95
#